data_AF-A0A1F8R1I7-F1
#
_entry.id   AF-A0A1F8R1I7-F1
#
_cell.length_a   1.000
_cell.length_b   1.000
_cell.length_c   1.000
_cell.angle_alpha   90.00
_cell.angle_beta   90.00
_cell.angle_gamma   90.00
#
_symmetry.space_group_name_H-M   'P 1'
#
loop_
_entity.id
_entity.type
_entity.pdbx_description
1 polymer ?
#
loop_
_entity_poly.entity_id
_entity_poly.type
_entity_poly.pdbx_seq_one_letter_code
_entity_poly.pdbx_strand_id
1 'polypeptide(L)'
;MTVALATKDIAGRIEAKFPGSLEEGGRDNLLAKGSSLLPVAAYLKNADDLKFDYLNYVTAVDYYSYFEVVYQLTSLQHNHSIVFRTRCYDRDNPAVPSVIGLWPGADFQEREIYDLFGIKF
;
A
#
# COMPACT_ATOMS: atom_id res chain seq x y z
N MET A 1 -6.59 21.24 5.06
CA MET A 1 -7.07 20.22 4.10
C MET A 1 -5.83 19.49 3.61
N THR A 2 -5.73 18.18 3.83
CA THR A 2 -4.56 17.37 3.43
C THR A 2 -4.52 17.26 1.91
N VAL A 3 -3.33 17.36 1.31
CA VAL A 3 -3.17 17.40 -0.15
C VAL A 3 -2.79 16.02 -0.66
N ALA A 4 -3.54 15.52 -1.63
CA ALA A 4 -3.19 14.33 -2.40
C ALA A 4 -1.84 14.54 -3.12
N LEU A 5 -0.84 13.70 -2.82
CA LEU A 5 0.50 13.87 -3.37
C LEU A 5 0.54 13.37 -4.82
N ALA A 6 1.10 14.18 -5.73
CA ALA A 6 1.23 13.81 -7.13
C ALA A 6 2.19 12.62 -7.32
N THR A 7 1.62 11.46 -7.58
CA THR A 7 2.30 10.16 -7.55
C THR A 7 3.40 9.99 -8.60
N LYS A 8 3.38 10.77 -9.68
CA LYS A 8 4.33 10.64 -10.81
C LYS A 8 5.80 10.82 -10.41
N ASP A 9 6.09 11.75 -9.50
CA ASP A 9 7.47 12.00 -9.04
C ASP A 9 7.97 10.84 -8.16
N ILE A 10 7.07 10.29 -7.33
CA ILE A 10 7.35 9.21 -6.40
C ILE A 10 7.52 7.88 -7.15
N ALA A 11 6.68 7.62 -8.15
CA ALA A 11 6.77 6.44 -8.99
C ALA A 11 8.15 6.34 -9.65
N GLY A 12 8.66 7.44 -10.22
CA GLY A 12 10.01 7.49 -10.78
C GLY A 12 11.12 7.21 -9.76
N ARG A 13 10.99 7.73 -8.53
CA ARG A 13 11.95 7.46 -7.44
C ARG A 13 11.90 6.00 -6.97
N ILE A 14 10.71 5.40 -6.92
CA ILE A 14 10.52 4.01 -6.55
C ILE A 14 11.06 3.10 -7.65
N GLU A 15 10.78 3.37 -8.93
CA GLU A 15 11.34 2.58 -10.05
C GLU A 15 12.87 2.66 -10.10
N ALA A 16 13.46 3.82 -9.77
CA ALA A 16 14.90 3.98 -9.70
C ALA A 16 15.56 3.17 -8.57
N LYS A 17 14.86 2.94 -7.45
CA LYS A 17 15.36 2.15 -6.30
C LYS A 17 14.97 0.68 -6.35
N PHE A 18 13.81 0.37 -6.91
CA PHE A 18 13.22 -0.95 -6.98
C PHE A 18 12.70 -1.20 -8.40
N PRO A 19 13.57 -1.64 -9.32
CA PRO A 19 13.19 -1.85 -10.71
C PRO A 19 12.13 -2.98 -10.81
N GLY A 20 11.00 -2.67 -11.46
CA GLY A 20 9.93 -3.63 -11.72
C GLY A 20 8.94 -3.89 -10.57
N SER A 21 9.02 -3.12 -9.49
CA SER A 21 8.16 -3.25 -8.30
C SER A 21 6.79 -2.59 -8.42
N LEU A 22 6.62 -1.66 -9.38
CA LEU A 22 5.36 -0.96 -9.63
C LEU A 22 4.66 -1.51 -10.88
N GLU A 23 3.33 -1.52 -10.84
CA GLU A 23 2.47 -1.65 -12.01
C GLU A 23 1.80 -0.29 -12.31
N GLU A 24 1.10 -0.18 -13.44
CA GLU A 24 0.51 1.08 -13.91
C GLU A 24 -0.44 1.68 -12.86
N GLY A 25 0.08 2.70 -12.15
CA GLY A 25 -0.65 3.46 -11.14
C GLY A 25 -1.44 4.61 -11.76
N GLY A 26 -2.55 4.96 -11.13
CA GLY A 26 -3.34 6.14 -11.45
C GLY A 26 -2.67 7.43 -10.98
N ARG A 27 -3.38 8.55 -11.16
CA ARG A 27 -2.88 9.89 -10.82
C ARG A 27 -2.53 10.04 -9.31
N ASP A 28 -3.28 9.34 -8.47
CA ASP A 28 -3.27 9.46 -7.00
C ASP A 28 -3.04 8.12 -6.27
N ASN A 29 -2.74 7.05 -7.02
CA ASN A 29 -2.51 5.75 -6.43
C ASN A 29 -1.23 5.09 -6.96
N LEU A 30 -0.51 4.46 -6.04
CA LEU A 30 0.62 3.59 -6.33
C LEU A 30 0.13 2.15 -6.31
N LEU A 31 0.41 1.41 -7.37
CA LEU A 31 0.16 -0.02 -7.43
C LEU A 31 1.48 -0.76 -7.35
N ALA A 32 1.69 -1.51 -6.27
CA ALA A 32 2.85 -2.38 -6.10
C ALA A 32 2.50 -3.84 -6.33
N LYS A 33 3.49 -4.61 -6.80
CA LYS A 33 3.41 -6.06 -6.83
C LYS A 33 3.50 -6.62 -5.42
N GLY A 34 2.76 -7.68 -5.12
CA GLY A 34 2.74 -8.30 -3.78
C GLY A 34 4.13 -8.62 -3.23
N SER A 35 5.06 -9.11 -4.06
CA SER A 35 6.44 -9.42 -3.64
C SER A 35 7.28 -8.21 -3.24
N SER A 36 6.94 -7.02 -3.75
CA SER A 36 7.67 -5.76 -3.49
C SER A 36 6.93 -4.84 -2.52
N LEU A 37 5.82 -5.28 -1.93
CA LEU A 37 5.01 -4.48 -1.05
C LEU A 37 5.80 -3.97 0.18
N LEU A 38 6.43 -4.87 0.92
CA LEU A 38 7.20 -4.51 2.12
C LEU A 38 8.34 -3.52 1.88
N PRO A 39 9.24 -3.73 0.90
CA PRO A 39 10.33 -2.78 0.67
C PRO A 39 9.83 -1.41 0.24
N VAL A 40 8.76 -1.35 -0.57
CA VAL A 40 8.15 -0.08 -0.98
C VAL A 40 7.47 0.60 0.20
N ALA A 41 6.71 -0.14 1.01
CA ALA A 41 6.08 0.38 2.22
C ALA A 41 7.10 0.92 3.24
N ALA A 42 8.21 0.19 3.44
CA ALA A 42 9.31 0.64 4.30
C ALA A 42 9.97 1.92 3.76
N TYR A 43 10.12 2.04 2.44
CA TYR A 43 10.64 3.25 1.83
C TYR A 43 9.70 4.44 2.01
N LEU A 44 8.39 4.25 1.79
CA LEU A 44 7.37 5.27 2.00
C LEU A 44 7.37 5.78 3.45
N LYS A 45 7.55 4.89 4.42
CA LYS A 45 7.62 5.27 5.83
C LYS A 45 8.91 6.02 6.19
N ASN A 46 10.06 5.55 5.74
CA ASN A 46 11.37 6.03 6.23
C ASN A 46 11.99 7.17 5.40
N ALA A 47 11.52 7.42 4.17
CA ALA A 47 12.08 8.49 3.35
C ALA A 47 11.76 9.87 3.94
N ASP A 48 12.78 10.71 4.14
CA ASP A 48 12.63 11.96 4.90
C ASP A 48 11.62 12.95 4.29
N ASP A 49 11.51 12.90 2.96
CA ASP A 49 10.60 13.70 2.13
C ASP A 49 9.16 13.17 2.10
N LEU A 50 8.93 11.90 2.48
CA LEU A 50 7.63 11.23 2.34
C LEU A 50 6.97 10.88 3.68
N LYS A 51 7.76 10.53 4.70
CA LYS A 51 7.39 10.23 6.10
C LYS A 51 5.90 9.93 6.30
N PHE A 52 5.45 8.81 5.76
CA PHE A 52 4.07 8.35 5.93
C PHE A 52 3.91 7.69 7.31
N ASP A 53 3.80 8.53 8.34
CA ASP A 53 3.68 8.08 9.74
C ASP A 53 2.30 7.51 10.07
N TYR A 54 1.26 7.97 9.38
CA TYR A 54 -0.13 7.66 9.73
C TYR A 54 -0.78 6.74 8.69
N LEU A 55 -1.15 5.54 9.14
CA LEU A 55 -2.02 4.62 8.40
C LEU A 55 -3.47 4.94 8.75
N ASN A 56 -4.25 5.40 7.77
CA ASN A 56 -5.65 5.76 8.00
C ASN A 56 -6.53 4.52 8.02
N TYR A 57 -6.43 3.72 6.95
CA TYR A 57 -7.17 2.48 6.82
C TYR A 57 -6.47 1.53 5.83
N VAL A 58 -6.75 0.24 6.02
CA VAL A 58 -6.48 -0.86 5.12
C VAL A 58 -7.83 -1.50 4.80
N THR A 59 -8.10 -1.71 3.54
CA THR A 59 -9.32 -2.37 3.08
C THR A 59 -9.02 -3.27 1.89
N ALA A 60 -9.94 -4.16 1.55
CA ALA A 60 -9.82 -5.03 0.39
C ALA A 60 -11.01 -4.87 -0.55
N VAL A 61 -10.75 -5.04 -1.84
CA VAL A 61 -11.73 -4.99 -2.93
C VAL A 61 -11.67 -6.33 -3.66
N ASP A 62 -12.80 -7.02 -3.74
CA ASP A 62 -12.94 -8.23 -4.56
C ASP A 62 -13.30 -7.84 -6.00
N TYR A 63 -12.36 -8.06 -6.91
CA TYR A 63 -12.63 -8.05 -8.35
C TYR A 63 -12.83 -9.48 -8.83
N TYR A 64 -13.65 -9.67 -9.86
CA TYR A 64 -13.91 -11.00 -10.44
C TYR A 64 -12.64 -11.82 -10.67
N SER A 65 -11.55 -11.18 -11.12
CA SER A 65 -10.29 -11.86 -11.42
C SER A 65 -9.26 -11.88 -10.29
N TYR A 66 -9.33 -10.99 -9.30
CA TYR A 66 -8.29 -10.83 -8.28
C TYR A 66 -8.79 -10.09 -7.05
N PHE A 67 -8.11 -10.27 -5.91
CA PHE A 67 -8.29 -9.41 -4.75
C PHE A 67 -7.32 -8.24 -4.81
N GLU A 68 -7.75 -7.09 -4.30
CA GLU A 68 -6.89 -5.93 -4.19
C GLU A 68 -6.94 -5.38 -2.78
N VAL A 69 -5.77 -5.17 -2.16
CA VAL A 69 -5.66 -4.56 -0.84
C VAL A 69 -5.21 -3.12 -1.01
N VAL A 70 -5.93 -2.21 -0.37
CA VAL A 70 -5.77 -0.75 -0.47
C VAL A 70 -5.37 -0.21 0.89
N TYR A 71 -4.28 0.55 0.92
CA TYR A 71 -3.71 1.21 2.08
C TYR A 71 -3.78 2.71 1.88
N GLN A 72 -4.46 3.43 2.77
CA GLN A 72 -4.49 4.88 2.77
C GLN A 72 -3.46 5.42 3.76
N LEU A 73 -2.42 6.06 3.26
CA LEU A 73 -1.33 6.61 4.06
C LEU A 73 -1.39 8.14 4.07
N THR A 74 -1.05 8.74 5.21
CA THR A 74 -0.92 10.19 5.38
C THR A 74 0.40 10.51 6.08
N SER A 75 1.11 11.50 5.55
CA SER A 75 2.23 12.14 6.24
C SER A 75 1.70 13.29 7.07
N LEU A 76 1.90 13.22 8.38
CA LEU A 76 1.48 14.29 9.29
C LEU A 76 2.45 15.48 9.24
N GLN A 77 3.74 15.24 8.96
CA GLN A 77 4.75 16.29 8.87
C GLN A 77 4.57 17.14 7.61
N HIS A 78 4.38 16.47 6.46
CA HIS A 78 4.26 17.14 5.17
C HIS A 78 2.82 17.43 4.76
N ASN A 79 1.84 16.96 5.55
CA ASN A 79 0.40 17.12 5.32
C ASN A 79 -0.04 16.69 3.90
N HIS A 80 0.52 15.57 3.43
CA HIS A 80 0.15 14.94 2.18
C HIS A 80 -0.37 13.52 2.39
N SER A 81 -1.17 13.02 1.45
CA SER A 81 -1.72 11.66 1.49
C SER A 81 -1.47 10.92 0.19
N ILE A 82 -1.46 9.59 0.28
CA ILE A 82 -1.29 8.70 -0.87
C ILE A 82 -2.11 7.43 -0.68
N VAL A 83 -2.63 6.90 -1.79
CA VAL A 83 -3.25 5.58 -1.84
C VAL A 83 -2.20 4.58 -2.34
N PHE A 84 -1.90 3.57 -1.55
CA PHE A 84 -1.02 2.48 -1.92
C PHE A 84 -1.83 1.19 -2.09
N ARG A 85 -1.68 0.49 -3.20
CA ARG A 85 -2.50 -0.67 -3.57
C ARG A 85 -1.62 -1.85 -3.91
N THR A 86 -2.11 -3.05 -3.65
CA THR A 86 -1.48 -4.31 -4.09
C THR A 86 -2.54 -5.26 -4.61
N ARG A 87 -2.20 -6.02 -5.64
CA ARG A 87 -3.08 -7.05 -6.22
C ARG A 87 -2.62 -8.44 -5.84
N CYS A 88 -3.57 -9.28 -5.49
CA CYS A 88 -3.39 -10.71 -5.28
C CYS A 88 -4.20 -11.45 -6.35
N TYR A 89 -3.50 -12.02 -7.33
CA TYR A 89 -4.11 -12.75 -8.44
C TYR A 89 -4.50 -14.18 -8.06
N ASP A 90 -3.98 -14.70 -6.95
CA ASP A 90 -4.31 -16.03 -6.45
C ASP A 90 -5.57 -15.97 -5.58
N ARG A 91 -6.69 -16.52 -6.08
CA ARG A 91 -7.97 -16.55 -5.36
C ARG A 91 -8.13 -17.75 -4.43
N ASP A 92 -7.40 -18.83 -4.68
CA ASP A 92 -7.55 -20.07 -3.90
C ASP A 92 -6.81 -19.96 -2.57
N ASN A 93 -5.65 -19.32 -2.57
CA ASN A 93 -4.86 -19.04 -1.38
C ASN A 93 -4.31 -17.60 -1.43
N PRO A 94 -5.19 -16.58 -1.28
CA PRO A 94 -4.78 -15.19 -1.31
C PRO A 94 -3.86 -14.88 -0.13
N ALA A 95 -2.66 -14.40 -0.44
CA ALA A 95 -1.67 -14.00 0.55
C ALA A 95 -1.01 -12.67 0.15
N VAL A 96 -0.85 -11.78 1.13
CA VAL A 96 -0.20 -10.47 0.99
C VAL A 96 0.72 -10.28 2.19
N PRO A 97 1.90 -9.67 2.08
CA PRO A 97 2.73 -9.44 3.27
C PRO A 97 2.07 -8.47 4.27
N SER A 98 2.01 -8.84 5.54
CA SER A 98 1.57 -7.95 6.63
C SER A 98 2.42 -6.67 6.75
N VAL A 99 1.76 -5.54 6.99
CA VAL A 99 2.40 -4.24 7.24
C VAL A 99 2.41 -3.85 8.72
N ILE A 100 1.97 -4.71 9.63
CA ILE A 100 1.93 -4.47 11.09
C ILE A 100 3.31 -4.03 11.64
N GLY A 101 4.39 -4.63 11.12
CA GLY A 101 5.76 -4.27 11.52
C GLY A 101 6.15 -2.83 11.18
N LEU A 102 5.48 -2.22 10.19
CA LEU A 102 5.63 -0.81 9.85
C LEU A 102 4.57 0.03 10.55
N TRP A 103 3.30 -0.33 10.48
CA TRP A 103 2.21 0.40 11.13
C TRP A 103 1.43 -0.54 12.04
N PRO A 104 1.67 -0.49 13.37
CA PRO A 104 0.99 -1.37 14.32
C PRO A 104 -0.55 -1.24 14.31
N GLY A 105 -1.06 -0.08 13.87
CA GLY A 105 -2.50 0.14 13.69
C GLY A 105 -3.15 -0.73 12.60
N ALA A 106 -2.37 -1.43 11.77
CA ALA A 106 -2.87 -2.35 10.76
C ALA A 106 -3.45 -3.65 11.34
N ASP A 107 -3.10 -4.03 12.57
CA ASP A 107 -3.46 -5.34 13.16
C ASP A 107 -4.96 -5.66 13.04
N PHE A 108 -5.81 -4.75 13.51
CA PHE A 108 -7.25 -4.97 13.49
C PHE A 108 -7.81 -5.01 12.06
N GLN A 109 -7.26 -4.19 11.16
CA GLN A 109 -7.76 -4.04 9.80
C GLN A 109 -7.35 -5.24 8.93
N GLU A 110 -6.13 -5.76 9.09
CA GLU A 110 -5.68 -7.00 8.45
C GLU A 110 -6.51 -8.20 8.93
N ARG A 111 -6.83 -8.26 10.23
CA ARG A 111 -7.71 -9.30 10.78
C ARG A 111 -9.14 -9.23 10.26
N GLU A 112 -9.69 -8.03 10.10
CA GLU A 112 -11.00 -7.82 9.48
C GLU A 112 -11.01 -8.30 8.03
N ILE A 113 -9.96 -7.98 7.26
CA ILE A 113 -9.83 -8.42 5.88
C ILE A 113 -9.69 -9.94 5.78
N TYR A 114 -8.95 -10.58 6.70
CA TYR A 114 -8.87 -12.03 6.78
C TYR A 114 -10.25 -12.67 7.03
N ASP A 115 -11.05 -12.11 7.93
CA ASP A 115 -12.39 -12.64 8.26
C ASP A 115 -13.39 -12.47 7.10
N LEU A 116 -13.34 -11.32 6.41
CA LEU A 116 -14.28 -11.00 5.32
C LEU A 116 -13.89 -11.60 3.96
N PHE A 117 -12.60 -11.62 3.63
CA PHE A 117 -12.10 -11.99 2.29
C PHE A 117 -11.21 -13.23 2.31
N GLY A 118 -10.79 -13.74 3.47
CA GLY A 118 -9.89 -14.89 3.58
C GLY A 118 -8.44 -14.61 3.20
N ILE A 119 -8.05 -13.33 3.02
CA ILE A 119 -6.69 -12.93 2.63
C ILE A 119 -5.76 -13.08 3.83
N LYS A 120 -4.68 -13.85 3.65
CA LYS A 120 -3.66 -14.08 4.68
C LYS A 120 -2.59 -12.98 4.64
N PHE A 121 -2.15 -12.54 5.81
CA PHE A 121 -1.16 -11.48 6.02
C PHE A 121 0.13 -11.99 6.66
#